data_AF-A0A0L0FFY2-F1
#
_entry.id   AF-A0A0L0FFY2-F1
#
_cell.length_a   1.000
_cell.length_b   1.000
_cell.length_c   1.000
_cell.angle_alpha   90.00
_cell.angle_beta   90.00
_cell.angle_gamma   90.00
#
_symmetry.space_group_name_H-M   'P 1'
#
loop_
_entity.id
_entity.type
_entity.pdbx_description
1 polymer ?
#
loop_
_entity_poly.entity_id
_entity_poly.type
_entity_poly.pdbx_seq_one_letter_code
_entity_poly.pdbx_strand_id
1 'polypeptide(L)'
;DLVETINSTHVNTSYLKDFTLDDHITASTDIAHVLESGTGIVMVCIPTPFFRQFLVDNLDQFPRGVPIVCCNKGIEKDSFETPYEIAINEMPGAYHKYLGCLAGPSFAQEVVLDLPTNVTVAASTMKSARLIQTIVSDNSFRAYATTGRS
;
A
#
# COMPACT_ATOMS: atom_id res chain seq x y z
N ASP A 1 -18.45 -8.33 -14.17
CA ASP A 1 -17.20 -8.59 -13.41
C ASP A 1 -17.08 -7.52 -12.29
N LEU A 2 -16.38 -7.77 -11.17
CA LEU A 2 -16.15 -6.73 -10.15
C LEU A 2 -15.30 -5.59 -10.72
N VAL A 3 -14.29 -5.89 -11.55
CA VAL A 3 -13.44 -4.87 -12.19
C VAL A 3 -14.28 -3.95 -13.07
N GLU A 4 -15.12 -4.53 -13.93
CA GLU A 4 -16.03 -3.79 -14.81
C GLU A 4 -17.01 -2.92 -14.02
N THR A 5 -17.55 -3.45 -12.91
CA THR A 5 -18.42 -2.69 -12.00
C THR A 5 -17.68 -1.48 -11.44
N ILE A 6 -16.47 -1.67 -10.90
CA ILE A 6 -15.66 -0.57 -10.34
C ILE A 6 -15.37 0.47 -11.42
N ASN A 7 -14.93 0.07 -12.61
CA ASN A 7 -14.54 1.00 -13.67
C ASN A 7 -15.71 1.74 -14.32
N SER A 8 -16.94 1.22 -14.25
CA SER A 8 -18.12 1.85 -14.84
C SER A 8 -18.95 2.66 -13.83
N THR A 9 -18.93 2.28 -12.55
CA THR A 9 -19.76 2.90 -11.51
C THR A 9 -18.97 3.64 -10.46
N HIS A 10 -17.64 3.48 -10.44
CA HIS A 10 -16.76 3.92 -9.37
C HIS A 10 -17.22 3.42 -7.98
N VAL A 11 -17.90 2.27 -7.91
CA VAL A 11 -18.31 1.64 -6.64
C VAL A 11 -17.73 0.24 -6.55
N ASN A 12 -17.03 -0.04 -5.45
CA ASN A 12 -16.65 -1.40 -5.11
C ASN A 12 -17.83 -2.08 -4.39
N THR A 13 -18.59 -2.88 -5.14
CA THR A 13 -19.81 -3.52 -4.61
C THR A 13 -19.52 -4.68 -3.64
N SER A 14 -18.27 -5.12 -3.55
CA SER A 14 -17.82 -6.11 -2.57
C SER A 14 -17.36 -5.45 -1.27
N TYR A 15 -16.72 -4.28 -1.34
CA TYR A 15 -16.15 -3.53 -0.20
C TYR A 15 -16.42 -2.04 -0.35
N LEU A 16 -16.79 -1.30 0.72
CA LEU A 16 -17.12 0.15 0.64
C LEU A 16 -18.35 0.46 -0.26
N LYS A 17 -19.43 -0.31 -0.13
CA LYS A 17 -20.61 -0.24 -1.00
C LYS A 17 -21.36 1.10 -1.00
N ASP A 18 -21.18 1.88 0.06
CA ASP A 18 -21.89 3.16 0.29
C ASP A 18 -21.09 4.37 -0.18
N PHE A 19 -19.95 4.15 -0.84
CA PHE A 19 -19.03 5.21 -1.25
C PHE A 19 -18.68 5.13 -2.73
N THR A 20 -18.56 6.30 -3.35
CA THR A 20 -18.06 6.47 -4.72
C THR A 20 -16.57 6.77 -4.66
N LEU A 21 -15.79 5.99 -5.40
CA LEU A 21 -14.36 6.16 -5.60
C LEU A 21 -14.12 7.37 -6.53
N ASP A 22 -12.93 7.95 -6.43
CA ASP A 22 -12.50 9.02 -7.34
C ASP A 22 -12.50 8.53 -8.81
N ASP A 23 -12.86 9.40 -9.75
CA ASP A 23 -12.97 9.07 -11.17
C ASP A 23 -11.61 8.68 -11.79
N HIS A 24 -10.49 9.04 -11.16
CA HIS A 24 -9.15 8.63 -11.59
C HIS A 24 -8.76 7.22 -11.10
N ILE A 25 -9.59 6.55 -10.28
CA ILE A 25 -9.33 5.20 -9.82
C ILE A 25 -9.83 4.19 -10.86
N THR A 26 -8.91 3.33 -11.31
CA THR A 26 -9.19 2.21 -12.20
C THR A 26 -8.82 0.88 -11.56
N ALA A 27 -9.68 -0.12 -11.69
CA ALA A 27 -9.44 -1.50 -11.29
C ALA A 27 -8.93 -2.35 -12.46
N SER A 28 -8.05 -3.31 -12.16
CA SER A 28 -7.56 -4.31 -13.10
C SER A 28 -7.17 -5.58 -12.34
N THR A 29 -7.29 -6.74 -13.00
CA THR A 29 -6.71 -8.01 -12.54
C THR A 29 -5.34 -8.30 -13.15
N ASP A 30 -4.91 -7.50 -14.14
CA ASP A 30 -3.58 -7.58 -14.75
C ASP A 30 -2.57 -6.78 -13.90
N ILE A 31 -1.82 -7.51 -13.07
CA ILE A 31 -0.79 -6.93 -12.18
C ILE A 31 0.32 -6.24 -12.97
N ALA A 32 0.69 -6.75 -14.14
CA ALA A 32 1.76 -6.16 -14.95
C ALA A 32 1.35 -4.78 -15.47
N HIS A 33 0.08 -4.64 -15.85
CA HIS A 33 -0.49 -3.35 -16.21
C HIS A 33 -0.58 -2.39 -15.01
N VAL A 34 -1.02 -2.87 -13.83
CA VAL A 34 -1.10 -2.04 -12.61
C VAL A 34 0.27 -1.55 -12.15
N LEU A 35 1.31 -2.36 -12.34
CA LEU A 35 2.69 -2.07 -11.92
C LEU A 35 3.57 -1.49 -13.04
N GLU A 36 2.97 -1.01 -14.13
CA GLU A 36 3.70 -0.56 -15.31
C GLU A 36 4.61 0.66 -15.07
N SER A 37 5.44 0.94 -16.08
CA SER A 37 6.39 2.05 -16.07
C SER A 37 5.68 3.40 -16.00
N GLY A 38 6.00 4.21 -15.00
CA GLY A 38 5.34 5.49 -14.71
C GLY A 38 4.73 5.56 -13.30
N THR A 39 4.61 4.41 -12.63
CA THR A 39 4.16 4.31 -11.25
C THR A 39 5.05 5.11 -10.29
N GLY A 40 4.46 6.09 -9.59
CA GLY A 40 5.18 6.94 -8.62
C GLY A 40 5.29 6.33 -7.22
N ILE A 41 4.38 5.42 -6.86
CA ILE A 41 4.32 4.71 -5.57
C ILE A 41 3.50 3.43 -5.74
N VAL A 42 3.89 2.36 -5.05
CA VAL A 42 3.10 1.12 -4.95
C VAL A 42 2.61 0.96 -3.53
N MET A 43 1.30 0.92 -3.32
CA MET A 43 0.68 0.65 -2.02
C MET A 43 0.15 -0.79 -2.00
N VAL A 44 0.70 -1.63 -1.12
CA VAL A 44 0.29 -3.03 -1.01
C VAL A 44 -0.65 -3.19 0.18
N CYS A 45 -1.93 -3.39 -0.11
CA CYS A 45 -3.03 -3.46 0.85
C CYS A 45 -3.65 -4.87 0.93
N ILE A 46 -2.81 -5.91 0.89
CA ILE A 46 -3.24 -7.31 0.86
C ILE A 46 -3.26 -7.88 2.27
N PRO A 47 -4.28 -8.66 2.67
CA PRO A 47 -4.29 -9.30 3.99
C PRO A 47 -3.01 -10.12 4.24
N THR A 48 -2.42 -9.98 5.42
CA THR A 48 -1.12 -10.54 5.78
C THR A 48 -0.94 -12.04 5.46
N PRO A 49 -1.95 -12.93 5.62
CA PRO A 49 -1.81 -14.34 5.25
C PRO A 49 -1.51 -14.61 3.77
N PHE A 50 -1.85 -13.67 2.87
CA PHE A 50 -1.63 -13.81 1.43
C PHE A 50 -0.45 -12.96 0.93
N PHE A 51 0.14 -12.14 1.80
CA PHE A 51 1.09 -11.11 1.43
C PHE A 51 2.40 -11.69 0.91
N ARG A 52 2.98 -12.68 1.59
CA ARG A 52 4.23 -13.33 1.17
C ARG A 52 4.12 -13.92 -0.24
N GLN A 53 3.11 -14.77 -0.44
CA GLN A 53 2.93 -15.45 -1.72
C GLN A 53 2.69 -14.44 -2.85
N PHE A 54 1.93 -13.37 -2.59
CA PHE A 54 1.73 -12.31 -3.58
C PHE A 54 3.04 -11.64 -4.00
N LEU A 55 3.94 -11.35 -3.05
CA LEU A 55 5.25 -10.76 -3.39
C LEU A 55 6.09 -11.72 -4.23
N VAL A 56 6.14 -13.01 -3.86
CA VAL A 56 6.89 -14.04 -4.58
C VAL A 56 6.38 -14.20 -6.01
N ASP A 57 5.06 -14.31 -6.19
CA ASP A 57 4.44 -14.57 -7.49
C ASP A 57 4.56 -13.38 -8.46
N ASN A 58 4.71 -12.16 -7.94
CA ASN A 58 4.71 -10.93 -8.74
C ASN A 58 6.04 -10.18 -8.71
N LEU A 59 7.09 -10.76 -8.12
CA LEU A 59 8.35 -10.08 -7.84
C LEU A 59 8.97 -9.43 -9.09
N ASP A 60 8.95 -10.14 -10.21
CA ASP A 60 9.53 -9.69 -11.48
C ASP A 60 8.76 -8.52 -12.13
N GLN A 61 7.55 -8.24 -11.65
CA GLN A 61 6.69 -7.17 -12.15
C GLN A 61 6.87 -5.87 -11.35
N PHE A 62 7.48 -5.91 -10.16
CA PHE A 62 7.63 -4.71 -9.32
C PHE A 62 8.61 -3.69 -9.92
N PRO A 63 8.21 -2.42 -10.03
CA PRO A 63 9.05 -1.38 -10.60
C PRO A 63 10.26 -1.09 -9.70
N ARG A 64 11.42 -0.91 -10.33
CA ARG A 64 12.64 -0.51 -9.61
C ARG A 64 12.65 0.99 -9.38
N GLY A 65 13.19 1.41 -8.24
CA GLY A 65 13.35 2.84 -7.95
C GLY A 65 12.10 3.52 -7.38
N VAL A 66 11.01 2.78 -7.23
CA VAL A 66 9.71 3.28 -6.80
C VAL A 66 9.47 2.87 -5.34
N PRO A 67 8.93 3.76 -4.48
CA PRO A 67 8.53 3.39 -3.13
C PRO A 67 7.47 2.28 -3.13
N ILE A 68 7.68 1.26 -2.30
CA ILE A 68 6.72 0.17 -2.09
C ILE A 68 6.32 0.20 -0.62
N VAL A 69 5.03 0.40 -0.36
CA VAL A 69 4.50 0.69 0.97
C VAL A 69 3.55 -0.40 1.42
N CYS A 70 3.94 -1.14 2.45
CA CYS A 70 3.09 -2.13 3.10
C CYS A 70 2.05 -1.39 3.97
N CYS A 71 0.77 -1.54 3.64
CA CYS A 71 -0.33 -0.88 4.35
C CYS A 71 -1.15 -1.85 5.21
N ASN A 72 -0.89 -3.15 5.07
CA ASN A 72 -1.53 -4.19 5.84
C ASN A 72 -0.98 -4.26 7.27
N LYS A 73 -1.86 -4.63 8.21
CA LYS A 73 -1.52 -4.82 9.62
C LYS A 73 -1.47 -6.31 9.96
N GLY A 74 -0.80 -6.62 11.06
CA GLY A 74 -0.76 -7.95 11.63
C GLY A 74 0.59 -8.63 11.43
N ILE A 75 0.62 -9.90 11.78
CA ILE A 75 1.81 -10.75 11.77
C ILE A 75 1.43 -12.03 11.03
N GLU A 76 2.31 -12.53 10.16
CA GLU A 76 2.12 -13.81 9.50
C GLU A 76 2.23 -14.93 10.54
N LYS A 77 1.26 -15.85 10.55
CA LYS A 77 1.10 -16.83 11.63
C LYS A 77 2.27 -17.80 11.75
N ASP A 78 2.86 -18.19 10.62
CA ASP A 78 3.84 -19.27 10.58
C ASP A 78 5.26 -18.75 10.84
N SER A 79 5.62 -17.58 10.30
CA SER A 79 6.95 -16.97 10.44
C SER A 79 7.06 -16.00 11.61
N PHE A 80 5.93 -15.51 12.13
CA PHE A 80 5.85 -14.38 13.06
C PHE A 80 6.43 -13.07 12.52
N GLU A 81 6.51 -12.93 11.19
CA GLU A 81 7.02 -11.73 10.54
C GLU A 81 5.92 -10.69 10.29
N THR A 82 6.28 -9.43 10.46
CA THR A 82 5.49 -8.28 10.00
C THR A 82 5.54 -8.18 8.47
N PRO A 83 4.58 -7.48 7.83
CA PRO A 83 4.59 -7.27 6.37
C PRO A 83 5.86 -6.59 5.86
N TYR A 84 6.46 -5.72 6.68
CA TYR A 84 7.73 -5.08 6.32
C TYR A 84 8.89 -6.08 6.33
N GLU A 85 8.94 -6.98 7.31
CA GLU A 85 9.96 -8.06 7.38
C GLU A 85 9.80 -9.05 6.23
N ILE A 86 8.56 -9.44 5.92
CA ILE A 86 8.27 -10.29 4.75
C ILE A 86 8.78 -9.62 3.48
N ALA A 87 8.49 -8.32 3.27
CA ALA A 87 8.97 -7.60 2.09
C ALA A 87 10.50 -7.53 2.03
N ILE A 88 11.19 -7.38 3.16
CA ILE A 88 12.66 -7.41 3.23
C ILE A 88 13.20 -8.80 2.84
N ASN A 89 12.54 -9.87 3.28
CA ASN A 89 12.99 -11.24 3.05
C ASN A 89 12.75 -11.71 1.61
N GLU A 90 11.58 -11.38 1.04
CA GLU A 90 11.19 -11.85 -0.28
C GLU A 90 11.72 -10.96 -1.42
N MET A 91 11.89 -9.65 -1.18
CA MET A 91 12.35 -8.75 -2.22
C MET A 91 13.88 -8.62 -2.26
N PRO A 92 14.51 -8.57 -3.46
CA PRO A 92 15.93 -8.35 -3.61
C PRO A 92 16.41 -7.06 -2.92
N GLY A 93 17.65 -7.04 -2.44
CA GLY A 93 18.23 -5.90 -1.72
C GLY A 93 18.18 -4.55 -2.46
N ALA A 94 18.04 -4.58 -3.79
CA ALA A 94 17.83 -3.38 -4.59
C ALA A 94 16.53 -2.62 -4.25
N TYR A 95 15.52 -3.30 -3.70
CA TYR A 95 14.23 -2.73 -3.28
C TYR A 95 14.25 -2.18 -1.86
N HIS A 96 15.13 -2.66 -0.97
CA HIS A 96 15.07 -2.40 0.49
C HIS A 96 15.11 -0.91 0.86
N LYS A 97 15.82 -0.08 0.09
CA LYS A 97 15.88 1.37 0.33
C LYS A 97 14.60 2.12 -0.07
N TYR A 98 13.72 1.46 -0.81
CA TYR A 98 12.43 1.97 -1.28
C TYR A 98 11.24 1.37 -0.51
N LEU A 99 11.49 0.38 0.35
CA LEU A 99 10.45 -0.18 1.21
C LEU A 99 10.05 0.80 2.31
N GLY A 100 8.76 0.88 2.56
CA GLY A 100 8.18 1.54 3.71
C GLY A 100 6.94 0.79 4.21
N CYS A 101 6.43 1.21 5.35
CA CYS A 101 5.15 0.76 5.88
C CYS A 101 4.34 1.93 6.43
N LEU A 102 3.03 1.76 6.39
CA LEU A 102 2.05 2.69 6.96
C LEU A 102 1.43 2.04 8.20
N ALA A 103 1.57 2.72 9.35
CA ALA A 103 1.06 2.26 10.63
C ALA A 103 0.30 3.39 11.35
N GLY A 104 -0.93 3.12 11.77
CA GLY A 104 -1.75 4.07 12.53
C GLY A 104 -3.19 3.59 12.66
N PRO A 105 -4.00 4.19 13.55
CA PRO A 105 -5.43 3.93 13.64
C PRO A 105 -6.12 4.53 12.40
N SER A 106 -6.04 3.84 11.28
CA SER A 106 -6.80 4.16 10.07
C SER A 106 -7.90 3.12 9.94
N PHE A 107 -9.10 3.42 10.43
CA PHE A 107 -10.27 2.67 10.00
C PHE A 107 -10.57 3.13 8.57
N ALA A 108 -10.57 2.21 7.60
CA ALA A 108 -10.81 2.55 6.20
C ALA A 108 -12.10 3.37 6.01
N GLN A 109 -13.11 3.14 6.85
CA GLN A 109 -14.34 3.92 6.87
C GLN A 109 -14.13 5.38 7.31
N GLU A 110 -13.29 5.65 8.30
CA GLU A 110 -13.01 7.02 8.76
C GLU A 110 -12.27 7.83 7.69
N VAL A 111 -11.32 7.19 6.99
CA VAL A 111 -10.58 7.80 5.88
C VAL A 111 -11.54 8.16 4.74
N VAL A 112 -12.46 7.25 4.39
CA VAL A 112 -13.43 7.48 3.32
C VAL A 112 -14.49 8.52 3.71
N LEU A 113 -14.73 8.72 5.01
CA LEU A 113 -15.59 9.79 5.55
C LEU A 113 -14.87 11.15 5.68
N ASP A 114 -13.63 11.27 5.19
CA ASP A 114 -12.81 12.49 5.26
C ASP A 114 -12.57 12.98 6.71
N LEU A 115 -12.56 12.04 7.66
CA LEU A 115 -12.31 12.36 9.07
C LEU A 115 -10.79 12.49 9.32
N PRO A 116 -10.36 13.42 10.21
CA PRO A 116 -8.96 13.60 10.53
C PRO A 116 -8.27 12.29 10.95
N THR A 117 -7.39 11.79 10.09
CA THR A 117 -6.66 10.53 10.26
C THR A 117 -5.17 10.80 10.36
N ASN A 118 -4.55 10.32 11.44
CA ASN A 118 -3.10 10.43 11.63
C ASN A 118 -2.45 9.06 11.46
N VAL A 119 -1.45 8.97 10.58
CA VAL A 119 -0.67 7.74 10.35
C VAL A 119 0.82 8.01 10.46
N THR A 120 1.57 6.98 10.76
CA THR A 120 3.04 6.98 10.74
C THR A 120 3.50 6.26 9.48
N VAL A 121 4.46 6.88 8.79
CA VAL A 121 5.19 6.27 7.67
C VAL A 121 6.58 5.91 8.17
N ALA A 122 6.90 4.62 8.19
CA ALA A 122 8.22 4.13 8.52
C ALA A 122 8.93 3.63 7.26
N ALA A 123 10.22 3.94 7.12
CA ALA A 123 11.05 3.40 6.03
C ALA A 123 12.51 3.28 6.48
N SER A 124 13.32 2.56 5.68
CA SER A 124 14.75 2.37 5.96
C SER A 124 15.58 3.67 5.94
N THR A 125 15.10 4.72 5.27
CA THR A 125 15.73 6.05 5.29
C THR A 125 14.70 7.16 5.49
N MET A 126 15.09 8.24 6.17
CA MET A 126 14.23 9.43 6.30
C MET A 126 13.88 10.05 4.96
N LYS A 127 14.74 9.89 3.94
CA LYS A 127 14.46 10.37 2.58
C LYS A 127 13.26 9.62 1.98
N SER A 128 13.26 8.29 2.08
CA SER A 128 12.15 7.45 1.59
C SER A 128 10.89 7.69 2.40
N ALA A 129 10.99 7.77 3.74
CA ALA A 129 9.84 8.05 4.60
C ALA A 129 9.20 9.41 4.30
N ARG A 130 10.00 10.46 4.08
CA ARG A 130 9.49 11.79 3.70
C ARG A 130 8.89 11.81 2.29
N LEU A 131 9.48 11.09 1.34
CA LEU A 131 8.92 10.96 -0.01
C LEU A 131 7.51 10.35 0.06
N ILE A 132 7.36 9.23 0.76
CA ILE A 132 6.06 8.58 0.96
C ILE A 132 5.11 9.53 1.71
N GLN A 133 5.55 10.17 2.79
CA GLN A 133 4.76 11.15 3.54
C GLN A 133 4.21 12.26 2.64
N THR A 134 5.03 12.83 1.76
CA THR A 134 4.60 13.88 0.82
C THR A 134 3.56 13.39 -0.16
N ILE A 135 3.64 12.14 -0.61
CA ILE A 135 2.70 11.57 -1.59
C ILE A 135 1.35 11.29 -0.94
N VAL A 136 1.34 10.76 0.30
CA VAL A 136 0.10 10.25 0.93
C VAL A 136 -0.60 11.27 1.83
N SER A 137 0.05 12.39 2.19
CA SER A 137 -0.57 13.36 3.09
C SER A 137 -1.43 14.38 2.33
N ASP A 138 -2.59 14.71 2.91
CA ASP A 138 -3.45 15.81 2.49
C ASP A 138 -4.00 16.58 3.72
N ASN A 139 -5.15 17.24 3.57
CA ASN A 139 -5.77 18.02 4.63
C ASN A 139 -6.37 17.16 5.77
N SER A 140 -6.96 16.01 5.44
CA SER A 140 -7.65 15.13 6.39
C SER A 140 -6.82 13.90 6.74
N PHE A 141 -5.93 13.46 5.87
CA PHE A 141 -4.99 12.36 6.07
C PHE A 141 -3.58 12.88 6.28
N ARG A 142 -3.08 12.84 7.52
CA ARG A 142 -1.75 13.35 7.87
C ARG A 142 -0.79 12.21 8.20
N ALA A 143 0.24 12.05 7.37
CA ALA A 143 1.33 11.13 7.65
C ALA A 143 2.50 11.80 8.38
N TYR A 144 3.17 11.04 9.24
CA TYR A 144 4.40 11.44 9.94
C TYR A 144 5.53 10.49 9.61
N ALA A 145 6.62 11.00 9.03
CA ALA A 145 7.78 10.20 8.64
C ALA A 145 8.67 9.83 9.83
N THR A 146 9.11 8.57 9.87
CA THR A 146 10.11 8.06 10.81
C THR A 146 11.01 7.01 10.14
N THR A 147 12.19 6.79 10.71
CA THR A 147 13.04 5.61 10.43
C THR A 147 12.85 4.51 11.48
N GLY A 148 12.06 4.76 12.52
CA GLY A 148 11.72 3.74 13.50
C GLY A 148 10.89 2.64 12.85
N ARG A 149 11.21 1.38 13.16
CA ARG A 149 10.35 0.26 12.77
C ARG A 149 9.09 0.33 13.63
N SER A 150 7.94 0.55 13.02
CA SER A 150 6.63 0.41 13.67
C SER A 150 6.26 -1.06 13.79
#